data_AF-W9TBQ4-F1
#
_entry.id   AF-W9TBQ4-F1
#
_cell.length_a   1.000
_cell.length_b   1.000
_cell.length_c   1.000
_cell.angle_alpha   90.00
_cell.angle_beta   90.00
_cell.angle_gamma   90.00
#
_symmetry.space_group_name_H-M   'P 1'
#
loop_
_entity.id
_entity.type
_entity.pdbx_description
1 polymer ?
#
loop_
_entity_poly.entity_id
_entity_poly.type
_entity_poly.pdbx_seq_one_letter_code
_entity_poly.pdbx_strand_id
1 'polypeptide(L)'
;MSDLIKQACEHWRYVAPLLSKPTNEDDYDALVEALDELLGLVGEDEDHPLAGLASRVGDMIEAYDEHRRPLPKAGGVEVLRYLMREHGLRQGDLPEVATQSVISEVLAGKRQLNVHHIRALSDRFRVSADVFL
;
A
#
# COMPACT_ATOMS: atom_id res chain seq x y z
N MET A 1 37.36 16.26 11.51
CA MET A 1 36.25 15.30 11.35
C MET A 1 35.60 15.15 12.72
N SER A 2 34.27 15.20 12.84
CA SER A 2 33.63 15.01 14.15
C SER A 2 33.81 13.57 14.63
N ASP A 3 33.85 13.37 15.95
CA ASP A 3 33.97 12.03 16.53
C ASP A 3 32.83 11.12 16.09
N LEU A 4 31.62 11.67 15.93
CA LEU A 4 30.46 10.96 15.39
C LEU A 4 30.73 10.41 13.97
N ILE A 5 31.26 11.23 13.07
CA ILE A 5 31.54 10.79 11.68
C ILE A 5 32.66 9.74 11.67
N LYS A 6 33.66 9.88 12.55
CA LYS A 6 34.72 8.88 12.69
C LYS A 6 34.15 7.52 13.11
N GLN A 7 33.32 7.49 14.15
CA GLN A 7 32.64 6.28 14.62
C GLN A 7 31.72 5.70 13.52
N ALA A 8 30.96 6.53 12.82
CA ALA A 8 30.13 6.08 11.72
C ALA A 8 30.97 5.39 10.64
N CYS A 9 32.11 5.98 10.22
CA CYS A 9 33.00 5.38 9.24
C CYS A 9 33.59 4.02 9.69
N GLU A 10 33.96 3.89 10.97
CA GLU A 10 34.50 2.64 11.53
C GLU A 10 33.48 1.49 11.48
N HIS A 11 32.19 1.80 11.66
CA HIS A 11 31.11 0.81 11.65
C HIS A 11 30.32 0.75 10.35
N TRP A 12 30.59 1.64 9.38
CA TRP A 12 29.75 1.84 8.20
C TRP A 12 29.55 0.56 7.40
N ARG A 13 30.57 -0.31 7.29
CA ARG A 13 30.45 -1.56 6.54
C ARG A 13 29.35 -2.50 7.04
N TYR A 14 28.93 -2.36 8.30
CA TYR A 14 27.87 -3.18 8.90
C TYR A 14 26.50 -2.53 8.78
N VAL A 15 26.45 -1.19 8.71
CA VAL A 15 25.21 -0.42 8.65
C VAL A 15 24.80 -0.13 7.20
N ALA A 16 25.77 0.03 6.29
CA ALA A 16 25.54 0.37 4.89
C ALA A 16 24.57 -0.57 4.17
N PRO A 17 24.58 -1.90 4.38
CA PRO A 17 23.61 -2.79 3.75
C PRO A 17 22.16 -2.45 4.12
N LEU A 18 21.90 -2.04 5.37
CA LEU A 18 20.56 -1.67 5.86
C LEU A 18 20.10 -0.29 5.35
N LEU A 19 20.97 0.48 4.69
CA LEU A 19 20.68 1.82 4.17
C LEU A 19 20.88 1.92 2.66
N SER A 20 21.05 0.78 1.99
CA SER A 20 21.20 0.69 0.54
C SER A 20 19.86 0.29 -0.08
N LYS A 21 19.43 1.01 -1.12
CA LYS A 21 18.19 0.66 -1.83
C LYS A 21 18.34 -0.73 -2.46
N PRO A 22 17.34 -1.61 -2.32
CA PRO A 22 17.40 -2.92 -2.95
C PRO A 22 17.37 -2.77 -4.47
N THR A 23 18.18 -3.57 -5.17
CA THR A 23 18.29 -3.52 -6.64
C THR A 23 17.76 -4.79 -7.31
N ASN A 24 17.58 -5.84 -6.52
CA ASN A 24 17.08 -7.15 -6.92
C ASN A 24 16.25 -7.76 -5.76
N GLU A 25 15.68 -8.94 -5.99
CA GLU A 25 14.81 -9.61 -5.02
C GLU A 25 15.57 -10.11 -3.79
N ASP A 26 16.83 -10.56 -3.94
CA ASP A 26 17.64 -11.02 -2.81
C ASP A 26 17.98 -9.85 -1.85
N ASP A 27 18.28 -8.66 -2.41
CA ASP A 27 18.50 -7.44 -1.62
C ASP A 27 17.21 -7.05 -0.87
N TYR A 28 16.06 -7.19 -1.53
CA TYR A 28 14.75 -6.87 -0.96
C TYR A 28 14.42 -7.82 0.20
N ASP A 29 14.55 -9.13 0.00
CA ASP A 29 14.26 -10.14 1.01
C ASP A 29 15.17 -9.95 2.23
N ALA A 30 16.46 -9.63 2.03
CA ALA A 30 17.37 -9.32 3.13
C ALA A 30 16.95 -8.07 3.94
N LEU A 31 16.41 -7.03 3.28
CA LEU A 31 15.90 -5.86 3.98
C LEU A 31 14.59 -6.15 4.72
N VAL A 32 13.71 -7.00 4.17
CA VAL A 32 12.49 -7.44 4.84
C VAL A 32 12.82 -8.22 6.11
N GLU A 33 13.74 -9.19 6.05
CA GLU A 33 14.21 -9.93 7.22
C GLU A 33 14.81 -8.99 8.28
N ALA A 34 15.63 -8.02 7.84
CA ALA A 34 16.21 -7.04 8.75
C ALA A 34 15.14 -6.12 9.39
N LEU A 35 14.10 -5.74 8.64
CA LEU A 35 13.00 -4.94 9.18
C LEU A 35 12.24 -5.71 10.25
N ASP A 36 11.94 -7.00 10.02
CA ASP A 36 11.27 -7.85 10.99
C ASP A 36 12.08 -7.97 12.30
N GLU A 37 13.40 -8.16 12.20
CA GLU A 37 14.28 -8.16 13.37
C GLU A 37 14.28 -6.81 14.10
N LEU A 38 14.37 -5.70 13.35
CA LEU A 38 14.34 -4.34 13.93
C LEU A 38 13.04 -4.06 14.66
N LEU A 39 11.89 -4.44 14.08
CA LEU A 39 10.58 -4.28 14.71
C LEU A 39 10.45 -5.16 15.96
N GLY A 40 11.02 -6.37 15.94
CA GLY A 40 11.09 -7.23 17.11
C GLY A 40 11.92 -6.63 18.26
N LEU A 41 12.98 -5.88 17.94
CA LEU A 41 13.82 -5.19 18.93
C LEU A 41 13.19 -3.90 19.46
N VAL A 42 12.55 -3.11 18.59
CA VAL A 42 11.84 -1.86 18.94
C VAL A 42 10.63 -2.17 19.82
N GLY A 43 9.86 -3.21 19.48
CA GLY A 43 8.67 -3.59 20.22
C GLY A 43 7.63 -2.47 20.23
N GLU A 44 7.13 -2.13 21.44
CA GLU A 44 6.14 -1.05 21.65
C GLU A 44 6.79 0.31 22.00
N ASP A 45 8.13 0.41 21.99
CA ASP A 45 8.85 1.64 22.33
C ASP A 45 9.05 2.52 21.08
N GLU A 46 8.12 3.43 20.84
CA GLU A 46 8.20 4.37 19.72
C GLU A 46 9.42 5.31 19.79
N ASP A 47 10.00 5.54 20.97
CA ASP A 47 11.18 6.39 21.18
C ASP A 47 12.51 5.59 21.06
N HIS A 48 12.43 4.30 20.72
CA HIS A 48 13.60 3.45 20.63
C HIS A 48 14.63 3.97 19.62
N PRO A 49 15.94 3.98 19.92
CA PRO A 49 16.97 4.52 19.01
C PRO A 49 17.00 3.88 17.62
N LEU A 50 16.51 2.64 17.49
CA LEU A 50 16.41 1.92 16.21
C LEU A 50 15.10 2.16 15.45
N ALA A 51 14.09 2.82 16.05
CA ALA A 51 12.82 3.09 15.38
C ALA A 51 13.03 3.90 14.09
N GLY A 52 13.93 4.90 14.14
CA GLY A 52 14.31 5.66 12.95
C GLY A 52 14.99 4.83 11.87
N LEU A 53 15.74 3.78 12.24
CA LEU A 53 16.35 2.86 11.28
C LEU A 53 15.28 1.96 10.64
N ALA A 54 14.38 1.39 11.45
CA ALA A 54 13.27 0.56 10.97
C ALA A 54 12.39 1.32 9.96
N SER A 55 12.03 2.57 10.29
CA SER A 55 11.30 3.45 9.36
C SER A 55 12.04 3.64 8.03
N ARG A 56 13.35 3.88 8.06
CA ARG A 56 14.14 4.05 6.83
C ARG A 56 14.27 2.79 5.99
N VAL A 57 14.38 1.62 6.62
CA VAL A 57 14.37 0.33 5.91
C VAL A 57 13.00 0.14 5.24
N GLY A 58 11.91 0.40 5.95
CA GLY A 58 10.54 0.37 5.43
C GLY A 58 10.35 1.26 4.20
N ASP A 59 10.78 2.52 4.27
CA ASP A 59 10.70 3.47 3.13
C ASP A 59 11.40 2.92 1.86
N MET A 60 12.52 2.19 2.01
CA MET A 60 13.25 1.64 0.87
C MET A 60 12.58 0.41 0.27
N ILE A 61 12.00 -0.44 1.10
CA ILE A 61 11.19 -1.60 0.68
C ILE A 61 9.97 -1.11 -0.08
N GLU A 62 9.23 -0.15 0.49
CA GLU A 62 8.05 0.47 -0.16
C GLU A 62 8.42 1.08 -1.51
N ALA A 63 9.48 1.89 -1.56
CA ALA A 63 9.93 2.50 -2.81
C ALA A 63 10.29 1.44 -3.87
N TYR A 64 10.86 0.30 -3.48
CA TYR A 64 11.15 -0.78 -4.42
C TYR A 64 9.89 -1.46 -4.94
N ASP A 65 8.95 -1.77 -4.04
CA ASP A 65 7.67 -2.37 -4.38
C ASP A 65 6.87 -1.47 -5.32
N GLU A 66 6.80 -0.16 -5.07
CA GLU A 66 6.11 0.79 -5.97
C GLU A 66 6.63 0.75 -7.41
N HIS A 67 7.95 0.57 -7.59
CA HIS A 67 8.58 0.56 -8.91
C HIS A 67 8.47 -0.80 -9.61
N ARG A 68 8.62 -1.91 -8.88
CA ARG A 68 8.69 -3.26 -9.45
C ARG A 68 7.38 -4.04 -9.39
N ARG A 69 6.61 -3.81 -8.35
CA ARG A 69 5.35 -4.49 -8.04
C ARG A 69 4.29 -3.43 -7.76
N PRO A 70 4.01 -2.51 -8.70
CA PRO A 70 2.97 -1.53 -8.49
C PRO A 70 1.71 -2.30 -8.11
N LEU A 71 1.20 -2.06 -6.91
CA LEU A 71 -0.08 -2.60 -6.50
C LEU A 71 -1.05 -2.28 -7.65
N PRO A 72 -1.72 -3.28 -8.25
CA PRO A 72 -2.76 -2.96 -9.20
C PRO A 72 -3.70 -2.05 -8.42
N LYS A 73 -3.84 -0.79 -8.84
CA LYS A 73 -4.91 0.06 -8.33
C LYS A 73 -6.15 -0.80 -8.49
N ALA A 74 -6.75 -1.21 -7.37
CA ALA A 74 -7.94 -2.02 -7.43
C ALA A 74 -8.89 -1.26 -8.33
N GLY A 75 -9.18 -1.79 -9.52
CA GLY A 75 -9.97 -1.05 -10.48
C GLY A 75 -11.27 -0.69 -9.78
N GLY A 76 -11.90 0.44 -10.06
CA GLY A 76 -13.13 0.82 -9.34
C GLY A 76 -14.21 -0.27 -9.30
N VAL A 77 -14.15 -1.23 -10.23
CA VAL A 77 -14.93 -2.48 -10.24
C VAL A 77 -14.61 -3.44 -9.08
N GLU A 78 -13.35 -3.64 -8.73
CA GLU A 78 -12.91 -4.49 -7.62
C GLU A 78 -13.29 -3.89 -6.27
N VAL A 79 -13.12 -2.57 -6.12
CA VAL A 79 -13.59 -1.82 -4.95
C VAL A 79 -15.11 -1.92 -4.81
N LEU A 80 -15.85 -1.74 -5.90
CA LEU A 80 -17.29 -1.96 -5.91
C LEU A 80 -17.66 -3.39 -5.49
N ARG A 81 -16.97 -4.40 -6.01
CA ARG A 81 -17.22 -5.81 -5.69
C ARG A 81 -16.98 -6.10 -4.20
N TYR A 82 -15.92 -5.53 -3.64
CA TYR A 82 -15.60 -5.63 -2.23
C TYR A 82 -16.70 -5.00 -1.38
N LEU A 83 -17.07 -3.74 -1.66
CA LEU A 83 -18.11 -3.02 -0.93
C LEU A 83 -19.48 -3.73 -1.02
N MET A 84 -19.86 -4.23 -2.19
CA MET A 84 -21.09 -5.00 -2.33
C MET A 84 -21.08 -6.27 -1.47
N ARG A 85 -19.94 -6.97 -1.40
CA ARG A 85 -19.82 -8.20 -0.59
C ARG A 85 -19.88 -7.89 0.90
N GLU A 86 -19.12 -6.88 1.34
CA GLU A 86 -19.06 -6.46 2.74
C GLU A 86 -20.42 -6.01 3.27
N HIS A 87 -21.20 -5.31 2.44
CA HIS A 87 -22.54 -4.85 2.80
C HIS A 87 -23.66 -5.85 2.45
N GLY A 88 -23.34 -7.04 1.94
CA GLY A 88 -24.33 -8.06 1.55
C GLY A 88 -25.28 -7.63 0.40
N LEU A 89 -24.86 -6.70 -0.44
CA LEU A 89 -25.66 -6.12 -1.53
C LEU A 89 -25.57 -6.94 -2.82
N ARG A 90 -26.70 -7.06 -3.50
CA ARG A 90 -26.81 -7.58 -4.86
C ARG A 90 -26.77 -6.43 -5.87
N GLN A 91 -26.59 -6.76 -7.15
CA GLN A 91 -26.53 -5.77 -8.23
C GLN A 91 -27.80 -4.90 -8.36
N GLY A 92 -28.96 -5.42 -7.92
CA GLY A 92 -30.21 -4.67 -7.93
C GLY A 92 -30.40 -3.71 -6.75
N ASP A 93 -29.51 -3.77 -5.75
CA ASP A 93 -29.64 -3.03 -4.49
C ASP A 93 -28.91 -1.67 -4.51
N LEU A 94 -28.49 -1.22 -5.71
CA LEU A 94 -27.85 0.06 -5.96
C LEU A 94 -28.58 0.89 -7.05
N PRO A 95 -29.92 1.04 -6.98
CA PRO A 95 -30.69 1.74 -8.00
C PRO A 95 -30.32 3.22 -8.16
N GLU A 96 -29.77 3.85 -7.12
CA GLU A 96 -29.26 5.23 -7.13
C GLU A 96 -27.98 5.40 -7.95
N VAL A 97 -27.23 4.31 -8.17
CA VAL A 97 -25.99 4.33 -8.96
C VAL A 97 -26.32 4.12 -10.43
N ALA A 98 -26.99 3.02 -10.73
CA ALA A 98 -27.43 2.66 -12.08
C ALA A 98 -28.44 1.50 -12.02
N THR A 99 -28.99 1.12 -13.18
CA THR A 99 -29.83 -0.07 -13.28
C THR A 99 -29.01 -1.35 -13.05
N GLN A 100 -29.67 -2.42 -12.60
CA GLN A 100 -29.03 -3.72 -12.34
C GLN A 100 -28.26 -4.25 -13.56
N SER A 101 -28.78 -4.05 -14.79
CA SER A 101 -28.10 -4.42 -16.03
C SER A 101 -26.77 -3.68 -16.19
N VAL A 102 -26.75 -2.38 -15.93
CA VAL A 102 -25.53 -1.56 -16.03
C VAL A 102 -24.51 -1.97 -14.98
N ILE A 103 -24.93 -2.23 -13.75
CA ILE A 103 -24.05 -2.69 -12.68
C ILE A 103 -23.46 -4.07 -13.03
N SER A 104 -24.26 -4.96 -13.63
CA SER A 104 -23.76 -6.25 -14.14
C SER A 104 -22.71 -6.07 -15.23
N GLU A 105 -22.91 -5.16 -16.18
CA GLU A 105 -21.92 -4.86 -17.23
C GLU A 105 -20.61 -4.31 -16.66
N VAL A 106 -20.70 -3.44 -15.65
CA VAL A 106 -19.55 -2.89 -14.93
C VAL A 106 -18.78 -3.99 -14.21
N LEU A 107 -19.46 -4.83 -13.44
CA LEU A 107 -18.85 -5.96 -12.72
C LEU A 107 -18.25 -7.01 -13.66
N ALA A 108 -18.74 -7.10 -14.90
CA ALA A 108 -18.21 -7.98 -15.94
C ALA A 108 -17.08 -7.33 -16.77
N GLY A 109 -16.70 -6.08 -16.48
CA GLY A 109 -15.68 -5.34 -17.22
C GLY A 109 -16.10 -4.90 -18.63
N LYS A 110 -17.37 -5.08 -19.00
CA LYS A 110 -17.91 -4.66 -20.30
C LYS A 110 -18.16 -3.16 -20.37
N ARG A 111 -18.24 -2.50 -19.21
CA ARG A 111 -18.49 -1.07 -19.08
C ARG A 111 -17.65 -0.49 -17.95
N GLN A 112 -17.10 0.71 -18.16
CA GLN A 112 -16.38 1.42 -17.10
C GLN A 112 -17.33 2.25 -16.23
N LEU A 113 -16.93 2.45 -14.97
CA LEU A 113 -17.56 3.44 -14.09
C LEU A 113 -17.32 4.84 -14.66
N ASN A 114 -18.37 5.65 -14.73
CA ASN A 114 -18.25 7.05 -15.09
C ASN A 114 -18.28 7.93 -13.83
N VAL A 115 -18.03 9.22 -14.00
CA VAL A 115 -18.02 10.19 -12.89
C VAL A 115 -19.33 10.22 -12.11
N HIS A 116 -20.48 10.03 -12.77
CA HIS A 116 -21.78 9.96 -12.08
C HIS A 116 -21.87 8.71 -11.20
N HIS A 117 -21.51 7.54 -11.71
CA HIS A 117 -21.52 6.30 -10.93
C HIS A 117 -20.58 6.42 -9.74
N ILE A 118 -19.37 6.95 -9.95
CA ILE A 118 -18.37 7.13 -8.89
C ILE A 118 -18.90 8.03 -7.78
N ARG A 119 -19.52 9.18 -8.12
CA ARG A 119 -20.13 10.05 -7.11
C ARG A 119 -21.24 9.35 -6.33
N ALA A 120 -22.16 8.67 -7.02
CA ALA A 120 -23.24 7.95 -6.36
C ALA A 120 -22.73 6.81 -5.46
N LEU A 121 -21.66 6.13 -5.87
CA LEU A 121 -20.99 5.09 -5.07
C LEU A 121 -20.30 5.68 -3.84
N SER A 122 -19.56 6.79 -4.01
CA SER A 122 -18.96 7.52 -2.90
C SER A 122 -19.99 7.97 -1.88
N ASP A 123 -21.13 8.49 -2.33
CA ASP A 123 -22.22 8.91 -1.45
C ASP A 123 -22.87 7.72 -0.72
N ARG A 124 -23.09 6.60 -1.44
CA ARG A 124 -23.70 5.38 -0.89
C ARG A 124 -22.82 4.72 0.17
N PHE A 125 -21.53 4.57 -0.11
CA PHE A 125 -20.59 3.84 0.75
C PHE A 125 -19.81 4.75 1.71
N ARG A 126 -19.95 6.08 1.58
CA ARG A 126 -19.23 7.10 2.37
C ARG A 126 -17.70 6.94 2.30
N VAL A 127 -17.19 6.71 1.08
CA VAL A 127 -15.76 6.57 0.78
C VAL A 127 -15.32 7.63 -0.24
N SER A 128 -14.03 7.98 -0.25
CA SER A 128 -13.48 8.93 -1.23
C SER A 128 -13.73 8.45 -2.67
N ALA A 129 -14.01 9.37 -3.60
CA ALA A 129 -14.13 9.03 -5.02
C ALA A 129 -12.82 8.45 -5.59
N ASP A 130 -11.69 8.78 -4.99
CA ASP A 130 -10.37 8.32 -5.42
C ASP A 130 -10.20 6.80 -5.33
N VAL A 131 -10.97 6.12 -4.48
CA VAL A 131 -10.91 4.65 -4.41
C VAL A 131 -11.51 3.96 -5.64
N PHE A 132 -12.24 4.69 -6.50
CA PHE A 132 -12.83 4.15 -7.72
C PHE A 132 -12.11 4.58 -9.01
N LEU A 133 -11.00 5.34 -8.90
CA LEU A 133 -10.24 5.96 -10.01
C LEU A 133 -8.91 5.25 -10.29
#